data_AF-W6LG57-F1
#
_entry.id   AF-W6LG57-F1
#
_cell.length_a   1.000
_cell.length_b   1.000
_cell.length_c   1.000
_cell.angle_alpha   90.00
_cell.angle_beta   90.00
_cell.angle_gamma   90.00
#
_symmetry.space_group_name_H-M   'P 1'
#
loop_
_entity.id
_entity.type
_entity.pdbx_description
1 polymer ?
#
loop_
_entity_poly.entity_id
_entity_poly.type
_entity_poly.pdbx_seq_one_letter_code
_entity_poly.pdbx_strand_id
1 'polypeptide(L)'
;MRRSVCRFAASSHRPKATALLPPPSPEVPSHKLSVLHKLLTGEAQLRNKAFLKVCNLEHSFGANWKGEIEAYAAKLPKAAREHLRRQIARVNLTRYTTRELAMYAGEGPSYLDDVAREANLAQGKVYLDEHGVIEFETYVEAEAKNANWPDSVCKKFIKDVKALNEEGAQ
;
A
#
# COMPACT_ATOMS: atom_id res chain seq x y z
N MET A 1 62.56 34.87 43.03
CA MET A 1 63.41 33.67 42.92
C MET A 1 62.74 32.68 41.97
N ARG A 2 63.41 32.33 40.87
CA ARG A 2 62.94 31.41 39.82
C ARG A 2 63.31 29.97 40.19
N ARG A 3 62.37 29.02 40.16
CA ARG A 3 62.60 27.56 40.00
C ARG A 3 61.35 26.99 39.32
N SER A 4 61.39 26.68 38.03
CA SER A 4 61.99 25.52 37.33
C SER A 4 61.07 24.31 37.31
N VAL A 5 60.87 23.84 36.08
CA VAL A 5 59.89 22.89 35.55
C VAL A 5 60.34 21.45 35.79
N CYS A 6 59.39 20.54 36.01
CA CYS A 6 59.50 19.14 35.60
C CYS A 6 58.13 18.64 35.10
N ARG A 7 58.02 18.40 33.78
CA ARG A 7 56.93 17.67 33.14
C ARG A 7 57.22 16.17 33.25
N PHE A 8 56.29 15.39 33.79
CA PHE A 8 56.28 13.93 33.66
C PHE A 8 55.15 13.53 32.71
N ALA A 9 55.51 12.88 31.60
CA ALA A 9 54.56 12.27 30.67
C ALA A 9 54.27 10.84 31.15
N ALA A 10 53.00 10.54 31.42
CA ALA A 10 52.53 9.18 31.68
C ALA A 10 51.71 8.69 30.47
N SER A 11 52.29 7.72 29.76
CA SER A 11 51.60 6.91 28.76
C SER A 11 50.53 6.05 29.44
N SER A 12 49.28 6.16 28.99
CA SER A 12 48.19 5.30 29.46
C SER A 12 47.67 4.45 28.31
N HIS A 13 47.94 3.15 28.38
CA HIS A 13 47.35 2.14 27.51
C HIS A 13 45.86 1.97 27.86
N ARG A 14 45.00 2.24 26.89
CA ARG A 14 43.55 2.05 26.97
C ARG A 14 43.21 0.59 26.61
N PRO A 15 42.58 -0.20 27.49
CA PRO A 15 42.06 -1.51 27.11
C PRO A 15 40.88 -1.34 26.14
N LYS A 16 40.88 -2.16 25.09
CA LYS A 16 39.86 -2.24 24.05
C LYS A 16 38.62 -2.92 24.65
N ALA A 17 37.60 -2.12 24.98
CA ALA A 17 36.32 -2.64 25.45
C ALA A 17 35.61 -3.37 24.31
N THR A 18 35.41 -4.67 24.50
CA THR A 18 34.53 -5.51 23.69
C THR A 18 33.11 -4.94 23.77
N ALA A 19 32.61 -4.44 22.65
CA ALA A 19 31.26 -3.92 22.53
C ALA A 19 30.26 -5.07 22.69
N LEU A 20 29.65 -5.17 23.88
CA LEU A 20 28.41 -5.91 24.08
C LEU A 20 27.30 -5.15 23.34
N LEU A 21 26.70 -5.81 22.35
CA LEU A 21 25.56 -5.31 21.60
C LEU A 21 24.41 -4.99 22.58
N PRO A 22 23.79 -3.81 22.50
CA PRO A 22 22.61 -3.50 23.29
C PRO A 22 21.45 -4.43 22.88
N PRO A 23 20.56 -4.83 23.82
CA PRO A 23 19.36 -5.59 23.50
C PRO A 23 18.46 -4.78 22.53
N PRO A 24 17.65 -5.44 21.69
CA PRO A 24 16.78 -4.76 20.74
C PRO A 24 15.84 -3.82 21.49
N SER A 25 16.03 -2.53 21.28
CA SER A 25 15.15 -1.47 21.77
C SER A 25 13.75 -1.70 21.21
N PRO A 26 12.66 -1.57 22.00
CA PRO A 26 11.31 -1.62 21.46
C PRO A 26 11.17 -0.47 20.46
N GLU A 27 11.10 -0.82 19.17
CA GLU A 27 10.99 0.16 18.08
C GLU A 27 9.80 1.08 18.35
N VAL A 28 10.10 2.34 18.68
CA VAL A 28 9.09 3.40 18.74
C VAL A 28 8.40 3.41 17.37
N PRO A 29 7.05 3.32 17.31
CA PRO A 29 6.34 3.39 16.05
C PRO A 29 6.83 4.62 15.29
N SER A 30 7.29 4.43 14.06
CA SER A 30 7.78 5.55 13.26
C SER A 30 6.72 6.65 13.25
N HIS A 31 7.13 7.91 13.39
CA HIS A 31 6.21 9.05 13.45
C HIS A 31 5.14 8.99 12.32
N LYS A 32 5.55 8.52 11.14
CA LYS A 32 4.71 8.19 9.98
C LYS A 32 3.52 7.29 10.33
N LEU A 33 3.74 6.15 10.99
CA LEU A 33 2.67 5.18 11.33
C LEU A 33 1.73 5.72 12.41
N SER A 34 2.26 6.52 13.35
CA SER A 34 1.40 7.18 14.34
C SER A 34 0.44 8.20 13.70
N VAL A 35 0.91 8.94 12.69
CA VAL A 35 0.08 9.88 11.93
C VAL A 35 -0.94 9.13 11.09
N LEU A 36 -0.53 8.06 10.40
CA LEU A 36 -1.43 7.22 9.61
C LEU A 36 -2.55 6.62 10.47
N HIS A 37 -2.21 6.12 11.66
CA HIS A 37 -3.20 5.62 12.62
C HIS A 37 -4.23 6.71 12.97
N LYS A 38 -3.78 7.91 13.33
CA LYS A 38 -4.67 9.05 13.66
C LYS A 38 -5.56 9.47 12.49
N LEU A 39 -5.04 9.42 11.27
CA LEU A 39 -5.84 9.70 10.06
C LEU A 39 -6.95 8.66 9.88
N LEU A 40 -6.63 7.37 10.06
CA LEU A 40 -7.59 6.27 9.90
C LEU A 40 -8.64 6.24 11.02
N THR A 41 -8.30 6.67 12.24
CA THR A 41 -9.27 6.77 13.36
C THR A 41 -10.07 8.07 13.35
N GLY A 42 -9.72 9.03 12.49
CA GLY A 42 -10.40 10.32 12.38
C GLY A 42 -9.94 11.36 13.42
N GLU A 43 -8.88 11.09 14.17
CA GLU A 43 -8.26 12.05 15.10
C GLU A 43 -7.47 13.15 14.38
N ALA A 44 -7.01 12.87 13.16
CA ALA A 44 -6.32 13.82 12.30
C ALA A 44 -7.01 13.91 10.93
N GLN A 45 -6.75 15.01 10.22
CA GLN A 45 -7.18 15.21 8.85
C GLN A 45 -5.97 15.41 7.93
N LEU A 46 -6.11 15.03 6.66
CA LEU A 46 -5.12 15.37 5.65
C LEU A 46 -5.06 16.89 5.47
N ARG A 47 -3.89 17.38 5.06
CA ARG A 47 -3.69 18.81 4.77
C ARG A 47 -4.66 19.25 3.67
N ASN A 48 -5.05 20.52 3.69
CA ASN A 48 -5.98 21.13 2.73
C ASN A 48 -7.37 20.48 2.69
N LYS A 49 -7.80 19.83 3.78
CA LYS A 49 -9.09 19.12 3.85
C LYS A 49 -9.24 18.04 2.76
N ALA A 50 -8.13 17.46 2.31
CA ALA A 50 -8.18 16.38 1.33
C ALA A 50 -8.94 15.16 1.89
N PHE A 51 -9.68 14.48 1.01
CA PHE A 51 -10.42 13.28 1.40
C PHE A 51 -9.49 12.12 1.71
N LEU A 52 -9.85 11.32 2.71
CA LEU A 52 -9.14 10.09 3.05
C LEU A 52 -9.49 9.02 2.01
N LYS A 53 -8.62 8.87 1.01
CA LYS A 53 -8.73 7.90 -0.08
C LYS A 53 -7.43 7.12 -0.26
N VAL A 54 -7.51 5.89 -0.78
CA VAL A 54 -6.32 5.05 -1.04
C VAL A 54 -5.27 5.78 -1.86
N CYS A 55 -5.65 6.43 -2.96
CA CYS A 55 -4.71 7.17 -3.82
C CYS A 55 -3.95 8.28 -3.05
N ASN A 56 -4.63 8.99 -2.14
CA ASN A 56 -4.00 10.02 -1.32
C ASN A 56 -3.08 9.43 -0.24
N LEU A 57 -3.44 8.26 0.29
CA LEU A 57 -2.60 7.52 1.24
C LEU A 57 -1.36 6.96 0.57
N GLU A 58 -1.48 6.35 -0.61
CA GLU A 58 -0.35 5.85 -1.38
C GLU A 58 0.60 6.98 -1.78
N HIS A 59 0.06 8.14 -2.16
CA HIS A 59 0.87 9.31 -2.45
C HIS A 59 1.65 9.82 -1.22
N SER A 60 1.02 9.81 -0.03
CA SER A 60 1.62 10.39 1.19
C SER A 60 2.48 9.40 1.99
N PHE A 61 2.14 8.11 1.95
CA PHE A 61 2.72 7.05 2.79
C PHE A 61 3.36 5.92 1.97
N GLY A 62 3.25 5.93 0.65
CA GLY A 62 3.81 4.91 -0.25
C GLY A 62 2.86 3.75 -0.52
N ALA A 63 3.13 2.99 -1.58
CA ALA A 63 2.27 1.87 -2.03
C ALA A 63 2.09 0.77 -0.97
N ASN A 64 3.08 0.57 -0.09
CA ASN A 64 3.02 -0.45 0.97
C ASN A 64 2.39 0.04 2.29
N TRP A 65 1.70 1.19 2.30
CA TRP A 65 1.13 1.77 3.52
C TRP A 65 0.23 0.78 4.29
N LYS A 66 -0.54 -0.05 3.55
CA LYS A 66 -1.47 -1.02 4.12
C LYS A 66 -0.73 -2.12 4.90
N GLY A 67 0.33 -2.68 4.32
CA GLY A 67 1.15 -3.70 4.99
C GLY A 67 1.84 -3.12 6.23
N GLU A 68 2.36 -1.89 6.14
CA GLU A 68 2.99 -1.22 7.28
C GLU A 68 2.00 -0.97 8.44
N ILE A 69 0.78 -0.51 8.14
CA ILE A 69 -0.22 -0.23 9.18
C ILE A 69 -0.84 -1.51 9.76
N GLU A 70 -0.95 -2.59 8.98
CA GLU A 70 -1.41 -3.90 9.47
C GLU A 70 -0.37 -4.51 10.43
N ALA A 71 0.93 -4.41 10.09
CA ALA A 71 2.01 -4.82 10.98
C ALA A 71 2.03 -4.00 12.29
N TYR A 72 1.75 -2.69 12.20
CA TYR A 72 1.55 -1.84 13.37
C TYR A 72 0.33 -2.26 14.20
N ALA A 73 -0.79 -2.56 13.54
CA ALA A 73 -2.04 -2.97 14.20
C ALA A 73 -1.88 -4.27 15.01
N ALA A 74 -0.99 -5.18 14.59
CA ALA A 74 -0.69 -6.41 15.32
C ALA A 74 -0.17 -6.14 16.74
N LYS A 75 0.51 -5.01 16.96
CA LYS A 75 1.06 -4.58 18.27
C LYS A 75 0.01 -3.93 19.18
N LEU A 76 -1.19 -3.63 18.67
CA LEU A 76 -2.24 -2.96 19.43
C LEU A 76 -3.10 -3.94 20.26
N PRO A 77 -3.75 -3.46 21.35
CA PRO A 77 -4.79 -4.22 22.04
C PRO A 77 -5.90 -4.66 21.10
N LYS A 78 -6.55 -5.80 21.40
CA LYS A 78 -7.55 -6.44 20.53
C LYS A 78 -8.63 -5.46 20.03
N ALA A 79 -9.22 -4.67 20.92
CA ALA A 79 -10.28 -3.73 20.56
C ALA A 79 -9.81 -2.63 19.58
N ALA A 80 -8.63 -2.05 19.82
CA ALA A 80 -8.04 -1.04 18.95
C ALA A 80 -7.64 -1.62 17.59
N ARG A 81 -7.07 -2.83 17.59
CA ARG A 81 -6.72 -3.56 16.36
C ARG A 81 -7.96 -3.83 15.49
N GLU A 82 -9.05 -4.33 16.07
CA GLU A 82 -10.29 -4.58 15.31
C GLU A 82 -10.91 -3.28 14.80
N HIS A 83 -10.86 -2.20 15.59
CA HIS A 83 -11.28 -0.88 15.11
C HIS A 83 -10.46 -0.45 13.89
N LEU A 84 -9.13 -0.50 13.97
CA LEU A 84 -8.23 -0.09 12.89
C LEU A 84 -8.41 -0.95 11.63
N ARG A 85 -8.59 -2.27 11.77
CA ARG A 85 -8.90 -3.18 10.66
C ARG A 85 -10.17 -2.78 9.92
N ARG A 86 -11.23 -2.40 10.64
CA ARG A 86 -12.46 -1.88 10.00
C ARG A 86 -12.22 -0.58 9.23
N GLN A 87 -11.40 0.33 9.75
CA GLN A 87 -11.07 1.56 9.04
C GLN A 87 -10.24 1.30 7.79
N ILE A 88 -9.26 0.39 7.86
CA ILE A 88 -8.50 -0.05 6.69
C ILE A 88 -9.44 -0.63 5.63
N ALA A 89 -10.37 -1.50 6.02
CA ALA A 89 -11.34 -2.07 5.08
C ALA A 89 -12.22 -0.99 4.42
N ARG A 90 -12.73 -0.02 5.18
CA ARG A 90 -13.51 1.11 4.65
C ARG A 90 -12.72 1.96 3.67
N VAL A 91 -11.48 2.30 4.02
CA VAL A 91 -10.61 3.06 3.13
C VAL A 91 -10.29 2.25 1.88
N ASN A 92 -10.09 0.93 1.98
CA ASN A 92 -9.83 0.07 0.82
C ASN A 92 -10.96 0.14 -0.22
N LEU A 93 -12.22 0.34 0.17
CA LEU A 93 -13.34 0.56 -0.75
C LEU A 93 -13.19 1.84 -1.58
N THR A 94 -12.47 2.85 -1.07
CA THR A 94 -12.29 4.13 -1.76
C THR A 94 -11.33 4.07 -2.95
N ARG A 95 -10.74 2.90 -3.23
CA ARG A 95 -9.99 2.65 -4.47
C ARG A 95 -10.89 2.60 -5.70
N TYR A 96 -12.14 2.20 -5.51
CA TYR A 96 -13.15 2.17 -6.56
C TYR A 96 -13.73 3.56 -6.76
N THR A 97 -14.12 3.87 -7.98
CA THR A 97 -14.90 5.06 -8.28
C THR A 97 -16.31 4.91 -7.71
N THR A 98 -16.98 6.05 -7.44
CA THR A 98 -18.37 6.04 -6.96
C THR A 98 -19.31 5.31 -7.91
N ARG A 99 -19.06 5.39 -9.23
CA ARG A 99 -19.86 4.71 -10.25
C ARG A 99 -19.69 3.19 -10.15
N GLU A 100 -18.47 2.70 -10.07
CA GLU A 100 -18.19 1.27 -9.91
C GLU A 100 -18.76 0.72 -8.61
N LEU A 101 -18.64 1.46 -7.50
CA LEU A 101 -19.26 1.07 -6.24
C LEU A 101 -20.78 0.92 -6.37
N ALA A 102 -21.45 1.85 -7.07
CA ALA A 102 -22.89 1.78 -7.28
C ALA A 102 -23.29 0.57 -8.16
N MET A 103 -22.43 0.13 -9.07
CA MET A 103 -22.70 -0.99 -9.97
C MET A 103 -22.34 -2.35 -9.35
N TYR A 104 -21.22 -2.42 -8.62
CA TYR A 104 -20.59 -3.69 -8.23
C TYR A 104 -20.79 -4.04 -6.75
N ALA A 105 -21.16 -3.08 -5.88
CA ALA A 105 -21.25 -3.33 -4.44
C ALA A 105 -22.59 -3.93 -3.98
N GLY A 106 -23.46 -4.40 -4.89
CA GLY A 106 -24.79 -4.92 -4.58
C GLY A 106 -24.78 -6.14 -3.63
N GLU A 107 -23.78 -7.01 -3.79
CA GLU A 107 -23.60 -8.22 -2.96
C GLU A 107 -22.83 -7.94 -1.65
N GLY A 108 -22.36 -6.70 -1.47
CA GLY A 108 -21.60 -6.27 -0.32
C GLY A 108 -20.08 -6.18 -0.57
N PRO A 109 -19.34 -5.61 0.40
CA PRO A 109 -17.94 -5.23 0.21
C PRO A 109 -16.98 -6.41 0.04
N SER A 110 -17.36 -7.62 0.43
CA SER A 110 -16.52 -8.82 0.31
C SER A 110 -16.49 -9.40 -1.10
N TYR A 111 -17.50 -9.14 -1.92
CA TYR A 111 -17.63 -9.64 -3.30
C TYR A 111 -17.23 -8.61 -4.35
N LEU A 112 -16.99 -7.36 -3.92
CA LEU A 112 -16.73 -6.23 -4.81
C LEU A 112 -15.56 -6.48 -5.77
N ASP A 113 -14.50 -7.14 -5.31
CA ASP A 113 -13.32 -7.45 -6.11
C ASP A 113 -13.64 -8.44 -7.23
N ASP A 114 -14.40 -9.48 -6.90
CA ASP A 114 -14.80 -10.53 -7.84
C ASP A 114 -15.80 -10.00 -8.86
N VAL A 115 -16.83 -9.28 -8.42
CA VAL A 115 -17.83 -8.65 -9.30
C VAL A 115 -17.18 -7.63 -10.23
N ALA A 116 -16.26 -6.78 -9.72
CA ALA A 116 -15.52 -5.84 -10.56
C ALA A 116 -14.63 -6.57 -11.59
N ARG A 117 -14.01 -7.68 -11.19
CA ARG A 117 -13.18 -8.50 -12.08
C ARG A 117 -14.01 -9.09 -13.22
N GLU A 118 -15.16 -9.68 -12.90
CA GLU A 118 -16.10 -10.24 -13.87
C GLU A 118 -16.61 -9.18 -14.84
N ALA A 119 -17.03 -8.01 -14.32
CA ALA A 119 -17.48 -6.89 -15.15
C ALA A 119 -16.39 -6.42 -16.12
N ASN A 120 -15.15 -6.29 -15.65
CA ASN A 120 -14.02 -5.88 -16.50
C ASN A 120 -13.68 -6.94 -17.56
N LEU A 121 -13.81 -8.23 -17.24
CA LEU A 121 -13.62 -9.31 -18.21
C LEU A 121 -14.70 -9.29 -19.30
N ALA A 122 -15.96 -9.11 -18.92
CA ALA A 122 -17.07 -9.00 -19.85
C ALA A 122 -16.92 -7.79 -20.78
N GLN A 123 -16.58 -6.62 -20.23
CA GLN A 123 -16.32 -5.41 -21.02
C GLN A 123 -15.10 -5.58 -21.94
N GLY A 124 -14.03 -6.20 -21.46
CA GLY A 124 -12.85 -6.50 -22.25
C GLY A 124 -13.16 -7.43 -23.42
N LYS A 125 -14.02 -8.45 -23.21
CA LYS A 125 -14.46 -9.35 -24.28
C LYS A 125 -15.26 -8.60 -25.34
N VAL A 126 -16.23 -7.79 -24.95
CA VAL A 126 -17.01 -6.96 -25.89
C VAL A 126 -16.09 -6.08 -26.73
N TYR A 127 -15.12 -5.41 -26.09
CA TYR A 127 -14.16 -4.58 -26.81
C TYR A 127 -13.27 -5.40 -27.77
N LEU A 128 -12.82 -6.58 -27.33
CA LEU A 128 -12.03 -7.49 -28.17
C LEU A 128 -12.82 -7.96 -29.40
N ASP A 129 -14.09 -8.28 -29.24
CA ASP A 129 -14.97 -8.75 -30.33
C ASP A 129 -15.25 -7.63 -31.35
N GLU A 130 -15.37 -6.38 -30.90
CA GLU A 130 -15.64 -5.21 -31.74
C GLU A 130 -14.41 -4.70 -32.51
N HIS A 131 -13.24 -4.71 -31.87
CA HIS A 131 -12.03 -4.05 -32.39
C HIS A 131 -10.91 -5.02 -32.82
N GLY A 132 -10.98 -6.27 -32.38
CA GLY A 132 -9.96 -7.26 -32.63
C GLY A 132 -8.75 -7.17 -31.69
N VAL A 133 -7.87 -8.17 -31.80
CA VAL A 133 -6.80 -8.44 -30.82
C VAL A 133 -5.80 -7.29 -30.68
N ILE A 134 -5.32 -6.74 -31.80
CA ILE A 134 -4.21 -5.76 -31.79
C ILE A 134 -4.65 -4.45 -31.11
N GLU A 135 -5.85 -3.97 -31.46
CA GLU A 135 -6.40 -2.74 -30.89
C GLU A 135 -6.74 -2.93 -29.40
N PHE A 136 -7.31 -4.07 -29.03
CA PHE A 136 -7.55 -4.42 -27.63
C PHE A 136 -6.26 -4.44 -26.78
N GLU A 137 -5.20 -5.12 -27.23
CA GLU A 137 -3.93 -5.16 -26.51
C GLU A 137 -3.34 -3.77 -26.33
N THR A 138 -3.31 -2.98 -27.40
CA THR A 138 -2.79 -1.61 -27.38
C THR A 138 -3.59 -0.72 -26.42
N TYR A 139 -4.92 -0.83 -26.45
CA TYR A 139 -5.81 -0.08 -25.57
C TYR A 139 -5.58 -0.43 -24.10
N VAL A 140 -5.55 -1.73 -23.77
CA VAL A 140 -5.34 -2.19 -22.39
C VAL A 140 -3.96 -1.80 -21.87
N GLU A 141 -2.91 -1.89 -22.68
CA GLU A 141 -1.56 -1.47 -22.28
C GLU A 141 -1.48 0.03 -21.97
N ALA A 142 -2.15 0.87 -22.78
CA ALA A 142 -2.22 2.30 -22.54
C ALA A 142 -2.98 2.63 -21.24
N GLU A 143 -4.14 2.00 -21.03
CA GLU A 143 -4.95 2.19 -19.81
C GLU A 143 -4.24 1.66 -18.55
N ALA A 144 -3.58 0.51 -18.65
CA ALA A 144 -2.77 -0.03 -17.56
C ALA A 144 -1.68 0.95 -17.13
N LYS A 145 -1.02 1.61 -18.09
CA LYS A 145 -0.02 2.64 -17.79
C LYS A 145 -0.65 3.86 -17.11
N ASN A 146 -1.80 4.32 -17.57
CA ASN A 146 -2.53 5.45 -16.96
C ASN A 146 -2.98 5.13 -15.52
N ALA A 147 -3.42 3.91 -15.28
CA ALA A 147 -3.85 3.41 -13.98
C ALA A 147 -2.68 2.95 -13.08
N ASN A 148 -1.43 3.04 -13.56
CA ASN A 148 -0.22 2.55 -12.88
C ASN A 148 -0.33 1.06 -12.47
N TRP A 149 -0.94 0.23 -13.32
CA TRP A 149 -0.99 -1.22 -13.12
C TRP A 149 0.37 -1.86 -13.38
N PRO A 150 0.78 -2.85 -12.58
CA PRO A 150 1.95 -3.66 -12.89
C PRO A 150 1.77 -4.41 -14.21
N ASP A 151 2.84 -4.53 -15.00
CA ASP A 151 2.86 -5.29 -16.27
C ASP A 151 2.31 -6.71 -16.12
N SER A 152 2.58 -7.37 -14.98
CA SER A 152 2.09 -8.72 -14.69
C SER A 152 0.56 -8.78 -14.59
N VAL A 153 -0.06 -7.75 -14.04
CA VAL A 153 -1.53 -7.64 -13.93
C VAL A 153 -2.13 -7.36 -15.30
N CYS A 154 -1.54 -6.44 -16.07
CA CYS A 154 -1.96 -6.12 -17.43
C CYS A 154 -1.92 -7.36 -18.35
N LYS A 155 -0.79 -8.07 -18.39
CA LYS A 155 -0.64 -9.29 -19.22
C LYS A 155 -1.59 -10.39 -18.80
N LYS A 156 -1.82 -10.56 -17.50
CA LYS A 156 -2.81 -11.51 -16.99
C LYS A 156 -4.22 -11.13 -17.44
N PHE A 157 -4.59 -9.85 -17.36
CA PHE A 157 -5.87 -9.36 -17.82
C PHE A 157 -6.11 -9.69 -19.30
N ILE A 158 -5.16 -9.35 -20.17
CA ILE A 158 -5.24 -9.62 -21.62
C ILE A 158 -5.42 -11.12 -21.88
N LYS A 159 -4.61 -11.96 -21.21
CA LYS A 159 -4.69 -13.41 -21.34
C LYS A 159 -6.08 -13.95 -20.94
N ASP A 160 -6.59 -13.49 -19.80
CA ASP A 160 -7.87 -13.97 -19.28
C ASP A 160 -9.03 -13.56 -20.21
N VAL A 161 -9.01 -12.36 -20.82
CA VAL A 161 -10.02 -11.95 -21.80
C VAL A 161 -9.95 -12.78 -23.09
N LYS A 162 -8.75 -13.05 -23.60
CA LYS A 162 -8.58 -13.88 -24.80
C LYS A 162 -9.09 -15.31 -24.61
N ALA A 163 -8.85 -15.89 -23.44
CA ALA A 163 -9.36 -17.23 -23.11
C ALA A 163 -10.90 -17.29 -23.16
N LEU A 164 -11.59 -16.25 -22.69
CA LEU A 164 -13.05 -16.16 -22.76
C LEU A 164 -13.60 -16.06 -24.19
N ASN A 165 -12.79 -15.58 -25.14
CA ASN A 165 -13.17 -15.54 -26.55
C ASN A 165 -13.05 -16.93 -27.20
N GLU A 166 -11.99 -17.67 -26.88
CA GLU A 166 -11.77 -19.03 -27.39
C GLU A 166 -12.85 -20.02 -26.91
N GLU A 167 -13.33 -19.88 -25.68
CA GLU A 167 -14.43 -20.71 -25.13
C GLU A 167 -15.79 -20.45 -25.79
N GLY A 168 -15.99 -19.29 -26.43
CA GLY A 168 -17.23 -18.95 -27.15
C GLY A 168 -17.25 -19.38 -28.62
N ALA A 169 -16.13 -19.91 -29.15
CA ALA A 169 -15.97 -20.32 -30.54
C ALA A 169 -16.14 -21.83 -30.77
N GLN A 170 -16.49 -22.60 -29.73
CA GLN A 170 -16.83 -24.03 -29.76
C GLN A 170 -18.34 -24.24 -29.68
#